data_AF-A0AAP0RL40-F1
#
_entry.id   AF-A0AAP0RL40-F1
#
_cell.length_a   1.000
_cell.length_b   1.000
_cell.length_c   1.000
_cell.angle_alpha   90.00
_cell.angle_beta   90.00
_cell.angle_gamma   90.00
#
_symmetry.space_group_name_H-M   'P 1'
#
loop_
_entity.id
_entity.type
_entity.pdbx_description
1 polymer ?
#
loop_
_entity_poly.entity_id
_entity_poly.type
_entity_poly.pdbx_seq_one_letter_code
_entity_poly.pdbx_strand_id
1 'polypeptide(L)'
;MSVVHGQIKSDVETKGEFINCLTREVETAAYTEISDVEAFVKWLDEELSYLVDERAVLKHFPQWPERKADALREAAFSYRDLKNLESEVSSYEDNPKQPLTQVLRRMQALQDRRACTNYGTV
;
A
#
# COMPACT_ATOMS: atom_id res chain seq x y z
N MET A 1 -26.37 15.42 -4.29
CA MET A 1 -24.96 15.80 -4.52
C MET A 1 -24.44 16.92 -3.60
N SER A 2 -25.24 17.49 -2.68
CA SER A 2 -24.85 18.70 -1.92
C SER A 2 -24.25 18.48 -0.52
N VAL A 3 -24.28 17.26 0.04
CA VAL A 3 -23.78 17.02 1.41
C VAL A 3 -22.27 16.75 1.43
N VAL A 4 -21.77 15.97 0.46
CA VAL A 4 -20.37 15.54 0.40
C VAL A 4 -19.40 16.70 0.22
N HIS A 5 -19.74 17.69 -0.63
CA HIS A 5 -18.92 18.88 -0.86
C HIS A 5 -18.81 19.78 0.39
N GLY A 6 -19.87 19.85 1.21
CA GLY A 6 -19.85 20.62 2.46
C GLY A 6 -18.95 19.99 3.51
N GLN A 7 -18.90 18.66 3.57
CA GLN A 7 -18.05 17.93 4.51
C GLN A 7 -16.56 17.99 4.15
N ILE A 8 -16.23 17.94 2.86
CA ILE A 8 -14.85 18.15 2.37
C ILE A 8 -14.36 19.54 2.79
N LYS A 9 -15.18 20.58 2.58
CA LYS A 9 -14.82 21.95 2.97
C LYS A 9 -14.63 22.08 4.49
N SER A 10 -15.50 21.46 5.28
CA SER A 10 -15.38 21.43 6.74
C SER A 10 -14.11 20.73 7.22
N ASP A 11 -13.75 19.58 6.63
CA ASP A 11 -12.52 18.87 6.98
C ASP A 11 -11.28 19.70 6.62
N VAL A 12 -11.27 20.36 5.45
CA VAL A 12 -10.17 21.26 5.03
C VAL A 12 -10.00 22.43 6.01
N GLU A 13 -11.09 23.00 6.52
CA GLU A 13 -11.05 24.15 7.44
C GLU A 13 -10.71 23.75 8.88
N THR A 14 -11.11 22.56 9.34
CA THR A 14 -11.01 22.16 10.75
C THR A 14 -9.87 21.19 11.06
N LYS A 15 -9.42 20.40 10.08
CA LYS A 15 -8.42 19.33 10.28
C LYS A 15 -7.02 19.72 9.80
N GLY A 16 -6.75 21.01 9.59
CA GLY A 16 -5.45 21.47 9.11
C GLY A 16 -4.28 21.09 10.03
N GLU A 17 -4.44 21.20 11.35
CA GLU A 17 -3.39 20.77 12.29
C GLU A 17 -3.15 19.26 12.25
N PHE A 18 -4.22 18.48 12.08
CA PHE A 18 -4.14 17.03 11.92
C PHE A 18 -3.36 16.66 10.66
N ILE A 19 -3.68 17.25 9.51
CA ILE A 19 -2.96 17.00 8.25
C ILE A 19 -1.51 17.49 8.32
N ASN A 20 -1.24 18.61 8.99
CA ASN A 20 0.14 19.09 9.20
C ASN A 20 0.95 18.12 10.08
N CYS A 21 0.31 17.49 11.07
CA CYS A 21 0.93 16.44 11.87
C CYS A 21 1.30 15.24 10.99
N LEU A 22 0.33 14.70 10.24
CA LEU A 22 0.57 13.57 9.32
C LEU A 22 1.63 13.89 8.26
N THR A 23 1.62 15.12 7.75
CA THR A 23 2.63 15.63 6.79
C THR A 23 4.03 15.47 7.37
N ARG A 24 4.25 15.94 8.61
CA ARG A 24 5.55 15.81 9.29
C ARG A 24 5.94 14.35 9.53
N GLU A 25 4.99 13.51 9.94
CA GLU A 25 5.25 12.08 10.15
C GLU A 25 5.69 11.41 8.83
N VAL A 26 5.01 11.69 7.72
CA VAL A 26 5.41 11.17 6.40
C VAL A 26 6.77 11.74 5.95
N GLU A 27 7.04 13.02 6.15
CA GLU A 27 8.33 13.63 5.81
C GLU A 27 9.51 13.04 6.61
N THR A 28 9.28 12.72 7.88
CA THR A 28 10.30 12.16 8.77
C THR A 28 10.41 10.64 8.69
N ALA A 29 9.42 9.96 8.11
CA ALA A 29 9.44 8.52 7.89
C ALA A 29 10.72 8.08 7.16
N ALA A 30 11.60 7.39 7.87
CA ALA A 30 12.85 6.84 7.36
C ALA A 30 13.10 5.53 8.09
N TYR A 31 12.72 4.43 7.46
CA TYR A 31 12.77 3.09 8.04
C TYR A 31 13.85 2.26 7.35
N THR A 32 14.57 1.44 8.12
CA THR A 32 15.52 0.47 7.56
C THR A 32 14.84 -0.85 7.23
N GLU A 33 13.83 -1.23 8.02
CA GLU A 33 13.08 -2.47 7.83
C GLU A 33 11.77 -2.21 7.09
N ILE A 34 11.50 -3.03 6.07
CA ILE A 34 10.28 -2.93 5.26
C ILE A 34 9.00 -3.31 6.06
N SER A 35 9.15 -4.08 7.14
CA SER A 35 8.06 -4.34 8.10
C SER A 35 7.61 -3.09 8.84
N ASP A 36 8.54 -2.17 9.11
CA ASP A 36 8.22 -0.91 9.79
C ASP A 36 7.51 0.05 8.83
N VAL A 37 7.90 0.04 7.54
CA VAL A 37 7.16 0.71 6.47
C VAL A 37 5.73 0.17 6.38
N GLU A 38 5.55 -1.15 6.41
CA GLU A 38 4.23 -1.78 6.39
C GLU A 38 3.36 -1.36 7.59
N ALA A 39 3.95 -1.31 8.79
CA ALA A 39 3.25 -0.86 10.00
C ALA A 39 2.89 0.62 9.94
N PHE A 40 3.82 1.46 9.47
CA PHE A 40 3.60 2.90 9.29
C PHE A 40 2.47 3.17 8.29
N VAL A 41 2.50 2.52 7.12
CA VAL A 41 1.45 2.68 6.10
C VAL A 41 0.09 2.27 6.65
N LYS A 42 0.02 1.17 7.41
CA LYS A 42 -1.23 0.75 8.04
C LYS A 42 -1.78 1.81 9.00
N TRP A 43 -0.93 2.38 9.84
CA TRP A 43 -1.31 3.48 10.72
C TRP A 43 -1.75 4.72 9.92
N LEU A 44 -0.98 5.10 8.89
CA LEU A 44 -1.27 6.26 8.07
C LEU A 44 -2.63 6.14 7.37
N ASP A 45 -2.94 4.98 6.81
CA ASP A 45 -4.23 4.72 6.16
C ASP A 45 -5.39 4.73 7.17
N GLU A 46 -5.16 4.29 8.42
CA GLU A 46 -6.14 4.39 9.50
C GLU A 46 -6.42 5.85 9.88
N GLU A 47 -5.37 6.66 10.03
CA GLU A 47 -5.53 8.10 10.31
C GLU A 47 -6.24 8.83 9.17
N LEU A 48 -5.87 8.54 7.92
CA LEU A 48 -6.49 9.17 6.76
C LEU A 48 -7.94 8.71 6.54
N SER A 49 -8.33 7.55 7.08
CA SER A 49 -9.72 7.06 7.03
C SER A 49 -10.71 7.96 7.79
N TYR A 50 -10.24 8.83 8.69
CA TYR A 50 -11.07 9.82 9.36
C TYR A 50 -11.50 10.98 8.46
N LEU A 51 -10.96 11.09 7.24
CA LEU A 51 -11.34 12.08 6.25
C LEU A 51 -12.49 11.57 5.40
N VAL A 52 -13.43 12.45 5.03
CA VAL A 52 -14.59 12.04 4.22
C VAL A 52 -14.19 11.62 2.81
N ASP A 53 -13.23 12.32 2.21
CA ASP A 53 -12.59 11.96 0.95
C ASP A 53 -11.12 12.36 1.04
N GLU A 54 -10.26 11.39 1.36
CA GLU A 54 -8.81 11.59 1.54
C GLU A 54 -8.20 12.39 0.39
N ARG A 55 -8.43 11.96 -0.86
CA ARG A 55 -7.81 12.56 -2.04
C ARG A 55 -8.33 13.97 -2.29
N ALA A 56 -9.62 14.21 -2.12
CA ALA A 56 -10.19 15.54 -2.30
C ALA A 56 -9.73 16.50 -1.20
N VAL A 57 -9.63 16.04 0.06
CA VAL A 57 -9.17 16.86 1.19
C VAL A 57 -7.69 17.19 1.04
N LEU A 58 -6.83 16.19 0.81
CA LEU A 58 -5.38 16.35 0.71
C LEU A 58 -4.95 17.28 -0.44
N LYS A 59 -5.73 17.36 -1.53
CA LYS A 59 -5.47 18.29 -2.64
C LYS A 59 -5.45 19.77 -2.19
N HIS A 60 -6.08 20.10 -1.08
CA HIS A 60 -6.09 21.46 -0.52
C HIS A 60 -4.88 21.75 0.38
N PHE A 61 -4.04 20.76 0.66
CA PHE A 61 -2.85 20.86 1.52
C PHE A 61 -1.58 20.74 0.66
N PRO A 62 -1.00 21.85 0.17
CA PRO A 62 0.13 21.82 -0.76
C PRO A 62 1.43 21.27 -0.15
N GLN A 63 1.52 21.20 1.19
CA GLN A 63 2.65 20.61 1.90
C GLN A 63 2.54 19.09 2.04
N TRP A 64 1.41 18.49 1.66
CA TRP A 64 1.25 17.05 1.74
C TRP A 64 2.29 16.35 0.84
N PRO A 65 3.14 15.46 1.39
CA PRO A 65 4.23 14.82 0.66
C PRO A 65 3.71 13.60 -0.12
N GLU A 66 2.79 13.84 -1.05
CA GLU A 66 2.04 12.82 -1.81
C GLU A 66 2.95 11.74 -2.40
N ARG A 67 4.01 12.16 -3.09
CA ARG A 67 4.98 11.22 -3.71
C ARG A 67 5.63 10.28 -2.71
N LYS A 68 5.92 10.76 -1.50
CA LYS A 68 6.57 9.96 -0.46
C LYS A 68 5.56 9.01 0.18
N ALA A 69 4.34 9.50 0.46
CA ALA A 69 3.25 8.66 0.95
C ALA A 69 2.94 7.51 -0.01
N ASP A 70 2.84 7.81 -1.31
CA ASP A 70 2.57 6.82 -2.36
C ASP A 70 3.72 5.80 -2.48
N ALA A 71 4.97 6.25 -2.47
CA ALA A 71 6.12 5.35 -2.49
C ALA A 71 6.16 4.40 -1.28
N LEU A 72 5.82 4.89 -0.08
CA LEU A 72 5.73 4.05 1.13
C LEU A 72 4.61 3.01 0.99
N ARG A 73 3.44 3.40 0.46
CA ARG A 73 2.31 2.48 0.19
C ARG A 73 2.68 1.41 -0.83
N GLU A 74 3.32 1.79 -1.92
CA GLU A 74 3.79 0.86 -2.96
C GLU A 74 4.81 -0.14 -2.40
N ALA A 75 5.73 0.31 -1.56
CA ALA A 75 6.71 -0.53 -0.90
C ALA A 75 6.05 -1.53 0.07
N ALA A 76 5.11 -1.05 0.91
CA ALA A 76 4.35 -1.89 1.84
C ALA A 76 3.49 -2.95 1.10
N PHE A 77 2.83 -2.55 0.01
CA PHE A 77 2.03 -3.45 -0.82
C PHE A 77 2.91 -4.53 -1.46
N SER A 78 4.01 -4.13 -2.08
CA SER A 78 4.96 -5.05 -2.72
C SER A 78 5.54 -6.06 -1.73
N TYR A 79 5.83 -5.63 -0.50
CA TYR A 79 6.30 -6.51 0.56
C TYR A 79 5.26 -7.54 1.01
N ARG A 80 3.99 -7.14 1.16
CA ARG A 80 2.88 -8.05 1.46
C ARG A 80 2.70 -9.10 0.37
N ASP A 81 2.78 -8.68 -0.89
CA ASP A 81 2.69 -9.60 -2.03
C ASP A 81 3.83 -10.63 -2.02
N LEU A 82 5.05 -10.20 -1.72
CA LEU A 82 6.20 -11.11 -1.58
C LEU A 82 6.03 -12.09 -0.41
N LYS A 83 5.57 -11.63 0.76
CA LYS A 83 5.27 -12.51 1.92
C LYS A 83 4.22 -13.56 1.59
N ASN A 84 3.15 -13.14 0.92
CA ASN A 84 2.08 -14.05 0.51
C ASN A 84 2.61 -15.10 -0.48
N LEU A 85 3.43 -14.69 -1.44
CA LEU A 85 4.07 -15.61 -2.38
C LEU A 85 5.03 -16.59 -1.68
N GLU A 86 5.83 -16.13 -0.72
CA GLU A 86 6.70 -16.98 0.08
C GLU A 86 5.91 -18.02 0.88
N SER A 87 4.78 -17.62 1.48
CA SER A 87 3.85 -18.53 2.15
C SER A 87 3.26 -19.56 1.18
N GLU A 88 2.78 -19.13 0.01
CA GLU A 88 2.25 -20.03 -1.03
C GLU A 88 3.30 -21.08 -1.44
N VAL A 89 4.55 -20.66 -1.67
CA VAL A 89 5.66 -21.53 -2.03
C VAL A 89 6.04 -22.48 -0.89
N SER A 90 6.09 -22.00 0.36
CA SER A 90 6.47 -22.81 1.52
C SER A 90 5.41 -23.83 1.89
N SER A 91 4.13 -23.50 1.67
CA SER A 91 2.99 -24.41 1.88
C SER A 91 2.79 -25.40 0.74
N TYR A 92 3.63 -25.35 -0.29
CA TYR A 92 3.55 -26.25 -1.43
C TYR A 92 4.00 -27.66 -1.01
N GLU A 93 3.02 -28.55 -0.79
CA GLU A 93 3.27 -29.98 -0.74
C GLU A 93 3.11 -30.58 -2.14
N ASP A 94 4.16 -31.25 -2.62
CA ASP A 94 4.09 -32.02 -3.85
C ASP A 94 3.16 -33.22 -3.60
N ASN A 95 2.06 -33.29 -4.34
CA ASN A 95 1.14 -34.41 -4.24
C ASN A 95 1.56 -35.46 -5.27
N PRO A 96 2.15 -36.60 -4.86
CA PRO A 96 2.66 -37.61 -5.79
C PRO A 96 1.56 -38.28 -6.64
N LYS A 97 0.28 -37.96 -6.38
CA LYS A 97 -0.88 -38.41 -7.17
C LYS A 97 -1.27 -37.43 -8.28
N GLN A 98 -0.66 -36.25 -8.37
CA GLN A 98 -0.95 -35.27 -9.43
C GLN A 98 -0.17 -35.57 -10.71
N PRO A 99 -0.80 -35.42 -11.89
CA PRO A 99 -0.10 -35.53 -13.16
C PRO A 99 1.04 -34.49 -13.26
N LEU A 100 2.22 -34.91 -13.72
CA LEU A 100 3.41 -34.06 -13.90
C LEU A 100 3.12 -32.75 -14.66
N THR A 101 2.21 -32.80 -15.63
CA THR A 101 1.76 -31.63 -16.41
C THR A 101 1.04 -30.57 -15.57
N GLN A 102 0.35 -30.96 -14.50
CA GLN A 102 -0.32 -30.05 -13.58
C GLN A 102 0.68 -29.37 -12.64
N VAL A 103 1.70 -30.12 -12.19
CA VAL A 103 2.82 -29.61 -11.38
C VAL A 103 3.62 -28.57 -12.16
N LEU A 104 4.01 -28.89 -13.40
CA LEU A 104 4.76 -27.98 -14.27
C LEU A 104 3.99 -26.69 -14.57
N ARG A 105 2.67 -26.77 -14.80
CA ARG A 105 1.84 -25.57 -15.05
C ARG A 105 1.75 -24.66 -13.83
N ARG A 106 1.73 -25.21 -12.62
CA ARG A 106 1.76 -24.43 -11.37
C ARG A 106 3.12 -23.78 -11.15
N MET A 107 4.22 -24.50 -11.39
CA MET A 107 5.57 -23.94 -11.31
C MET A 107 5.77 -22.79 -12.30
N GLN A 108 5.28 -22.92 -13.54
CA GLN A 108 5.33 -21.84 -14.53
C GLN A 108 4.53 -20.62 -14.10
N ALA A 109 3.31 -20.80 -13.59
CA ALA A 109 2.49 -19.69 -13.11
C ALA A 109 3.14 -18.91 -11.95
N LEU A 110 3.89 -19.59 -11.07
CA LEU A 110 4.66 -18.95 -10.02
C LEU A 110 5.86 -18.16 -10.58
N GLN A 111 6.52 -18.65 -11.63
CA GLN A 111 7.59 -17.91 -12.31
C GLN A 111 7.06 -16.68 -13.05
N ASP A 112 5.93 -16.79 -13.74
CA ASP A 112 5.34 -15.69 -14.49
C ASP A 112 4.86 -14.56 -13.56
N ARG A 113 4.33 -14.90 -12.37
CA ARG A 113 3.99 -13.92 -11.32
C ARG A 113 5.22 -13.14 -10.81
N ARG A 114 6.38 -13.80 -10.69
CA ARG A 114 7.66 -13.13 -10.39
C ARG A 114 8.17 -12.26 -11.53
N ALA A 115 7.87 -12.62 -12.79
CA ALA A 115 8.30 -11.81 -13.93
C ALA A 115 7.51 -10.50 -14.02
N CYS A 116 6.20 -10.51 -13.77
CA CYS A 116 5.36 -9.30 -13.82
C CYS A 116 5.68 -8.25 -12.73
N THR A 117 6.29 -8.64 -11.62
CA THR A 117 6.74 -7.70 -10.57
C THR A 117 8.00 -6.93 -10.96
N ASN A 118 8.74 -7.37 -11.99
CA ASN A 118 9.95 -6.69 -12.46
C ASN A 118 9.71 -5.70 -13.62
N TYR A 119 8.49 -5.61 -14.17
CA TYR A 119 8.15 -4.74 -15.31
C TYR A 119 7.33 -3.49 -14.93
N GLY A 120 7.36 -3.09 -13.65
CA GLY A 120 6.72 -1.88 -13.14
C GLY A 120 7.65 -0.68 -12.95
N THR A 121 8.84 -0.66 -13.58
CA THR A 121 9.76 0.48 -13.53
C THR A 121 10.14 0.91 -14.95
N VAL A 122 9.31 1.78 -15.52
CA VAL A 122 9.70 2.76 -16.55
C VAL A 122 8.88 4.02 -16.37
#